data_AF-A0A9P3Q3C5-F1
#
_entry.id   AF-A0A9P3Q3C5-F1
#
_cell.length_a   1.000
_cell.length_b   1.000
_cell.length_c   1.000
_cell.angle_alpha   90.00
_cell.angle_beta   90.00
_cell.angle_gamma   90.00
#
_symmetry.space_group_name_H-M   'P 1'
#
loop_
_entity.id
_entity.type
_entity.pdbx_description
1 polymer ?
#
loop_
_entity_poly.entity_id
_entity_poly.type
_entity_poly.pdbx_seq_one_letter_code
_entity_poly.pdbx_strand_id
1 'polypeptide(L)'
;MPHHLPTRAELLAALSVAIDLGLGQPAEHMLRAALIATRLAERLGLSAEQRDCTYYTTLIMWIGCHADSHEYARWFGDDIAVRHDSYLVDWSGLPYWRFLLGNVGRGQPLLQRLTVMATLFADARGRLSELIHSHCMSAALLADRIGLGPNVQAALGFAFERYDGGGLPTGARGEQIPIQVRVAQIAEMAEVHHRTFGVDGAVAMVLARRGGQFDPAVADVLVRDARVILAGPAIGDVWEAALAAAPDHHQRVDEQTLDTLLAALGDFVDLKCPFTLGHSRAVARLAGAAAQVAGLDDDAVTLTRRAGHVHDLGRIGVSNQIWSRPGSLGAGEFERVRLHPYFTVRILDRVPGLRRLAEVAGNHHECVDGSGYPRGLQGAALGLPDRILAAAVSYQSGCEPRPYRDALAADGAARRLRDRVRAGELDAAAVDAVLHAAGHRAAGPNPRANARPGGLTPREVEVLCLVARGASNKEIAAALVISEKTARNHVERTYAKIGVSNRIGASMYALRHGLVSA
;
A
#
# COMPACT_ATOMS: atom_id res chain seq x y z
N MET A 1 24.66 0.07 10.22
CA MET A 1 25.01 0.78 8.96
C MET A 1 24.19 2.05 8.93
N PRO A 2 24.74 3.20 8.51
CA PRO A 2 23.94 4.42 8.43
C PRO A 2 22.70 4.14 7.57
N HIS A 3 21.52 4.49 8.08
CA HIS A 3 20.27 4.36 7.35
C HIS A 3 20.38 5.18 6.07
N HIS A 4 20.47 4.51 4.93
CA HIS A 4 20.47 5.20 3.65
C HIS A 4 19.06 5.70 3.40
N LEU A 5 18.80 6.97 3.70
CA LEU A 5 17.53 7.60 3.37
C LEU A 5 17.33 7.60 1.84
N PRO A 6 16.10 7.43 1.35
CA PRO A 6 15.84 7.41 -0.08
C PRO A 6 15.92 8.80 -0.71
N THR A 7 15.95 8.86 -2.04
CA THR A 7 15.60 10.10 -2.75
C THR A 7 14.10 10.24 -2.91
N ARG A 8 13.63 11.47 -3.17
CA ARG A 8 12.24 11.70 -3.57
C ARG A 8 11.91 10.95 -4.86
N ALA A 9 12.83 10.91 -5.83
CA ALA A 9 12.67 10.15 -7.07
C ALA A 9 12.40 8.65 -6.82
N GLU A 10 13.12 8.01 -5.89
CA GLU A 10 12.90 6.60 -5.52
C GLU A 10 11.50 6.37 -4.92
N LEU A 11 11.04 7.29 -4.06
CA LEU A 11 9.69 7.24 -3.47
C LEU A 11 8.59 7.43 -4.52
N LEU A 12 8.77 8.39 -5.43
CA LEU A 12 7.83 8.64 -6.52
C LEU A 12 7.80 7.51 -7.55
N ALA A 13 8.95 6.88 -7.82
CA ALA A 13 9.01 5.68 -8.65
C ALA A 13 8.25 4.52 -8.01
N ALA A 14 8.37 4.29 -6.70
CA ALA A 14 7.56 3.29 -5.99
C ALA A 14 6.07 3.64 -6.03
N LEU A 15 5.70 4.90 -5.83
CA LEU A 15 4.32 5.35 -5.97
C LEU A 15 3.77 5.10 -7.38
N SER A 16 4.58 5.29 -8.43
CA SER A 16 4.16 4.99 -9.80
C SER A 16 3.85 3.51 -10.02
N VAL A 17 4.55 2.59 -9.33
CA VAL A 17 4.21 1.15 -9.34
C VAL A 17 2.87 0.89 -8.65
N ALA A 18 2.55 1.64 -7.59
CA ALA A 18 1.23 1.57 -6.98
C ALA A 18 0.15 2.05 -7.97
N ILE A 19 0.39 3.16 -8.66
CA ILE A 19 -0.50 3.71 -9.70
C ILE A 19 -0.75 2.65 -10.80
N ASP A 20 0.31 2.00 -11.30
CA ASP A 20 0.21 0.94 -12.32
C ASP A 20 -0.75 -0.18 -11.88
N LEU A 21 -0.68 -0.61 -10.62
CA LEU A 21 -1.59 -1.64 -10.07
C LEU A 21 -3.05 -1.19 -10.11
N GLY A 22 -3.33 0.08 -9.77
CA GLY A 22 -4.69 0.61 -9.81
C GLY A 22 -5.22 0.90 -11.22
N LEU A 23 -4.32 1.05 -12.19
CA LEU A 23 -4.64 1.12 -13.62
C LEU A 23 -4.81 -0.27 -14.28
N GLY A 24 -4.46 -1.34 -13.56
CA GLY A 24 -4.42 -2.69 -14.11
C GLY A 24 -3.30 -2.87 -15.14
N GLN A 25 -2.28 -2.02 -15.10
CA GLN A 25 -1.13 -2.09 -15.99
C GLN A 25 0.01 -2.91 -15.36
N PRO A 26 0.87 -3.56 -16.17
CA PRO A 26 2.09 -4.18 -15.65
C PRO A 26 2.96 -3.15 -14.94
N ALA A 27 3.66 -3.60 -13.89
CA ALA A 27 4.58 -2.74 -13.15
C ALA A 27 5.58 -2.01 -14.06
N GLU A 28 5.94 -0.80 -13.63
CA GLU A 28 6.84 0.12 -14.32
C GLU A 28 6.26 0.67 -15.64
N HIS A 29 4.94 0.62 -15.84
CA HIS A 29 4.28 1.23 -17.00
C HIS A 29 4.48 2.75 -17.00
N MET A 30 4.16 3.43 -15.90
CA MET A 30 4.40 4.87 -15.81
C MET A 30 5.89 5.25 -15.87
N LEU A 31 6.81 4.38 -15.41
CA LEU A 31 8.26 4.59 -15.55
C LEU A 31 8.70 4.52 -17.01
N ARG A 32 8.22 3.53 -17.78
CA ARG A 32 8.49 3.43 -19.22
C ARG A 32 7.87 4.60 -19.98
N ALA A 33 6.65 5.01 -19.63
CA ALA A 33 5.99 6.17 -20.20
C ALA A 33 6.80 7.45 -19.95
N ALA A 34 7.31 7.67 -18.72
CA ALA A 34 8.14 8.81 -18.38
C ALA A 34 9.44 8.85 -19.20
N LEU A 35 10.10 7.70 -19.41
CA LEU A 35 11.28 7.61 -20.28
C LEU A 35 10.97 7.95 -21.75
N ILE A 36 9.84 7.46 -22.27
CA ILE A 36 9.36 7.80 -23.62
C ILE A 36 9.09 9.31 -23.71
N ALA A 37 8.42 9.87 -22.71
CA ALA A 37 8.08 11.29 -22.64
C ALA A 37 9.33 12.17 -22.61
N THR A 38 10.35 11.81 -21.82
CA THR A 38 11.63 12.53 -21.77
C THR A 38 12.32 12.54 -23.14
N ARG A 39 12.42 11.39 -23.82
CA ARG A 39 13.02 11.33 -25.17
C ARG A 39 12.23 12.11 -26.21
N LEU A 40 10.91 12.08 -26.13
CA LEU A 40 10.04 12.85 -27.01
C LEU A 40 10.21 14.36 -26.77
N ALA A 41 10.27 14.78 -25.51
CA ALA A 41 10.53 16.17 -25.12
C ALA A 41 11.91 16.67 -25.59
N GLU A 42 12.95 15.83 -25.55
CA GLU A 42 14.26 16.15 -26.12
C GLU A 42 14.20 16.38 -27.63
N ARG A 43 13.48 15.52 -28.38
CA ARG A 43 13.31 15.64 -29.83
C ARG A 43 12.48 16.85 -30.26
N LEU A 44 11.61 17.32 -29.36
CA LEU A 44 10.86 18.57 -29.52
C LEU A 44 11.69 19.82 -29.18
N GLY A 45 12.90 19.66 -28.64
CA GLY A 45 13.75 20.78 -28.24
C GLY A 45 13.26 21.50 -26.98
N LEU A 46 12.52 20.81 -26.11
CA LEU A 46 12.03 21.41 -24.86
C LEU A 46 13.18 21.73 -23.91
N SER A 47 13.01 22.80 -23.12
CA SER A 47 14.00 23.22 -22.11
C SER A 47 14.18 22.16 -21.03
N ALA A 48 15.29 22.23 -20.27
CA ALA A 48 15.52 21.31 -19.14
C ALA A 48 14.35 21.33 -18.14
N GLU A 49 13.89 22.52 -17.75
CA GLU A 49 12.73 22.68 -16.84
C GLU A 49 11.44 22.04 -17.40
N GLN A 50 11.20 22.18 -18.71
CA GLN A 50 10.04 21.56 -19.36
C GLN A 50 10.17 20.04 -19.40
N ARG A 51 11.37 19.49 -19.64
CA ARG A 51 11.63 18.04 -19.60
C ARG A 51 11.45 17.47 -18.20
N ASP A 52 11.98 18.15 -17.18
CA ASP A 52 11.85 17.74 -15.77
C ASP A 52 10.38 17.71 -15.34
N CYS A 53 9.62 18.75 -15.71
CA CYS A 53 8.18 18.79 -15.50
C CYS A 53 7.47 17.67 -16.26
N THR A 54 7.83 17.42 -17.53
CA THR A 54 7.26 16.34 -18.35
C THR A 54 7.50 14.96 -17.72
N TYR A 55 8.70 14.70 -17.21
CA TYR A 55 9.04 13.44 -16.54
C TYR A 55 8.11 13.19 -15.35
N TYR A 56 8.00 14.17 -14.44
CA TYR A 56 7.16 14.03 -13.25
C TYR A 56 5.66 14.05 -13.53
N THR A 57 5.20 14.91 -14.43
CA THR A 57 3.81 14.90 -14.89
C THR A 57 3.45 13.53 -15.44
N THR A 58 4.29 12.96 -16.31
CA THR A 58 4.03 11.62 -16.86
C THR A 58 4.03 10.57 -15.74
N LEU A 59 5.03 10.58 -14.85
CA LEU A 59 5.17 9.55 -13.81
C LEU A 59 3.94 9.46 -12.86
N ILE A 60 3.28 10.59 -12.59
CA ILE A 60 2.21 10.68 -11.60
C ILE A 60 0.86 11.19 -12.14
N MET A 61 0.66 11.30 -13.47
CA MET A 61 -0.60 11.84 -14.03
C MET A 61 -1.86 11.09 -13.58
N TRP A 62 -1.72 9.81 -13.25
CA TRP A 62 -2.81 8.96 -12.77
C TRP A 62 -2.91 8.85 -11.26
N ILE A 63 -2.12 9.61 -10.51
CA ILE A 63 -2.20 9.59 -9.06
C ILE A 63 -3.60 10.02 -8.56
N GLY A 64 -4.41 10.74 -9.34
CA GLY A 64 -5.79 11.04 -8.95
C GLY A 64 -6.76 9.86 -9.03
N CYS A 65 -6.42 8.78 -9.74
CA CYS A 65 -7.40 7.74 -10.14
C CYS A 65 -7.81 6.82 -9.00
N HIS A 66 -7.19 6.97 -7.83
CA HIS A 66 -7.60 6.21 -6.65
C HIS A 66 -8.69 6.96 -5.89
N ALA A 67 -8.69 8.29 -5.89
CA ALA A 67 -9.68 9.09 -5.17
C ALA A 67 -11.10 8.96 -5.76
N ASP A 68 -11.21 8.77 -7.09
CA ASP A 68 -12.49 8.59 -7.77
C ASP A 68 -12.97 7.12 -7.80
N SER A 69 -12.15 6.17 -7.33
CA SER A 69 -12.41 4.73 -7.52
C SER A 69 -13.72 4.27 -6.90
N HIS A 70 -14.19 4.89 -5.80
CA HIS A 70 -15.46 4.53 -5.18
C HIS A 70 -16.65 4.90 -6.06
N GLU A 71 -16.60 6.09 -6.67
CA GLU A 71 -17.60 6.57 -7.61
C GLU A 71 -17.49 5.80 -8.93
N TYR A 72 -16.28 5.58 -9.43
CA TYR A 72 -16.01 4.85 -10.67
C TYR A 72 -16.54 3.41 -10.61
N ALA A 73 -16.28 2.68 -9.52
CA ALA A 73 -16.77 1.32 -9.33
C ALA A 73 -18.31 1.24 -9.23
N ARG A 74 -18.96 2.29 -8.73
CA ARG A 74 -20.44 2.37 -8.71
C ARG A 74 -21.04 2.38 -10.11
N TRP A 75 -20.36 2.99 -11.07
CA TRP A 75 -20.80 3.09 -12.46
C TRP A 75 -20.38 1.87 -13.29
N PHE A 76 -19.13 1.43 -13.13
CA PHE A 76 -18.48 0.51 -14.07
C PHE A 76 -18.16 -0.88 -13.48
N GLY A 77 -18.38 -1.09 -12.18
CA GLY A 77 -18.04 -2.35 -11.51
C GLY A 77 -16.55 -2.44 -11.21
N ASP A 78 -15.84 -3.33 -11.89
CA ASP A 78 -14.40 -3.55 -11.72
C ASP A 78 -13.61 -2.37 -12.31
N ASP A 79 -13.37 -1.36 -11.48
CA ASP A 79 -12.72 -0.10 -11.84
C ASP A 79 -11.32 -0.30 -12.44
N ILE A 80 -10.57 -1.30 -11.96
CA ILE A 80 -9.22 -1.61 -12.44
C ILE A 80 -9.27 -2.20 -13.85
N ALA A 81 -10.16 -3.18 -14.08
CA ALA A 81 -10.32 -3.80 -15.40
C ALA A 81 -10.76 -2.78 -16.46
N VAL A 82 -11.64 -1.85 -16.08
CA VAL A 82 -12.14 -0.81 -16.99
C VAL A 82 -11.03 0.19 -17.33
N ARG A 83 -10.21 0.60 -16.35
CA ARG A 83 -9.03 1.45 -16.64
C ARG A 83 -8.05 0.74 -17.58
N HIS A 84 -7.77 -0.54 -17.35
CA HIS A 84 -6.91 -1.35 -18.24
C HIS A 84 -7.42 -1.35 -19.69
N ASP A 85 -8.70 -1.71 -19.89
CA ASP A 85 -9.31 -1.80 -21.21
C ASP A 85 -9.41 -0.41 -21.91
N SER A 86 -9.48 0.68 -21.15
CA SER A 86 -9.66 2.04 -21.67
C SER A 86 -8.50 2.54 -22.54
N TYR A 87 -7.29 2.01 -22.37
CA TYR A 87 -6.12 2.39 -23.18
C TYR A 87 -6.31 2.02 -24.66
N LEU A 88 -6.99 0.91 -24.92
CA LEU A 88 -7.21 0.39 -26.28
C LEU A 88 -8.34 1.10 -27.02
N VAL A 89 -9.03 2.04 -26.36
CA VAL A 89 -10.22 2.72 -26.88
C VAL A 89 -9.90 4.21 -27.07
N ASP A 90 -10.29 4.78 -28.22
CA ASP A 90 -10.34 6.23 -28.34
C ASP A 90 -11.59 6.73 -27.61
N TRP A 91 -11.41 7.72 -26.74
CA TRP A 91 -12.46 8.33 -25.92
C TRP A 91 -13.37 9.27 -26.73
N SER A 92 -13.55 8.98 -28.02
CA SER A 92 -14.37 9.75 -28.94
C SER A 92 -15.29 8.84 -29.77
N GLY A 93 -16.45 9.37 -30.14
CA GLY A 93 -17.37 8.71 -31.08
C GLY A 93 -17.90 7.33 -30.65
N LEU A 94 -18.18 6.49 -31.64
CA LEU A 94 -18.80 5.18 -31.47
C LEU A 94 -17.97 4.15 -30.66
N PRO A 95 -16.62 4.09 -30.80
CA PRO A 95 -15.80 3.19 -29.99
C PRO A 95 -15.95 3.43 -28.48
N TYR A 96 -15.93 4.70 -28.06
CA TYR A 96 -16.16 5.08 -26.67
C TYR A 96 -17.55 4.67 -26.18
N TRP A 97 -18.60 4.92 -26.98
CA TRP A 97 -19.95 4.50 -26.63
C TRP A 97 -20.09 2.98 -26.47
N ARG A 98 -19.49 2.21 -27.38
CA ARG A 98 -19.50 0.74 -27.31
C ARG A 98 -18.76 0.24 -26.06
N PHE A 99 -17.64 0.88 -25.72
CA PHE A 99 -16.88 0.59 -24.51
C PHE A 99 -17.69 0.88 -23.23
N LEU A 100 -18.32 2.05 -23.14
CA LEU A 100 -19.18 2.41 -22.02
C LEU A 100 -20.33 1.42 -21.87
N LEU A 101 -21.05 1.10 -22.94
CA LEU A 101 -22.16 0.13 -22.90
C LEU A 101 -21.70 -1.28 -22.46
N GLY A 102 -20.50 -1.68 -22.87
CA GLY A 102 -19.90 -2.96 -22.50
C GLY A 102 -19.51 -3.04 -21.02
N ASN A 103 -19.12 -1.92 -20.40
CA ASN A 103 -18.55 -1.88 -19.06
C ASN A 103 -19.46 -1.29 -17.98
N VAL A 104 -20.48 -0.50 -18.32
CA VAL A 104 -21.44 0.03 -17.33
C VAL A 104 -22.19 -1.13 -16.66
N GLY A 105 -22.14 -1.16 -15.33
CA GLY A 105 -22.75 -2.20 -14.50
C GLY A 105 -22.22 -3.61 -14.78
N ARG A 106 -20.97 -3.74 -15.26
CA ARG A 106 -20.35 -5.05 -15.50
C ARG A 106 -20.28 -5.85 -14.19
N GLY A 107 -20.77 -7.08 -14.22
CA GLY A 107 -20.85 -7.95 -13.03
C GLY A 107 -22.07 -7.72 -12.13
N GLN A 108 -22.97 -6.79 -12.45
CA GLN A 108 -24.23 -6.56 -11.73
C GLN A 108 -25.43 -7.28 -12.39
N PRO A 109 -26.51 -7.57 -11.64
CA PRO A 109 -27.77 -8.07 -12.22
C PRO A 109 -28.35 -7.12 -13.29
N LEU A 110 -29.06 -7.68 -14.28
CA LEU A 110 -29.55 -6.93 -15.44
C LEU A 110 -30.39 -5.69 -15.08
N LEU A 111 -31.28 -5.81 -14.09
CA LEU A 111 -32.12 -4.70 -13.64
C LEU A 111 -31.28 -3.53 -13.09
N GLN A 112 -30.29 -3.84 -12.27
CA GLN A 112 -29.40 -2.84 -11.67
C GLN A 112 -28.52 -2.18 -12.74
N ARG A 113 -28.05 -2.96 -13.72
CA ARG A 113 -27.31 -2.46 -14.88
C ARG A 113 -28.15 -1.47 -15.70
N LEU A 114 -29.43 -1.75 -15.96
CA LEU A 114 -30.34 -0.84 -16.67
C LEU A 114 -30.57 0.46 -15.89
N THR A 115 -30.70 0.41 -14.56
CA THR A 115 -30.84 1.60 -13.71
C THR A 115 -29.59 2.47 -13.72
N VAL A 116 -28.40 1.87 -13.61
CA VAL A 116 -27.11 2.59 -13.68
C VAL A 116 -26.91 3.21 -15.06
N MET A 117 -27.28 2.52 -16.13
CA MET A 117 -27.29 3.10 -17.48
C MET A 117 -28.22 4.31 -17.55
N ALA A 118 -29.50 4.16 -17.19
CA ALA A 118 -30.47 5.26 -17.26
C ALA A 118 -30.03 6.52 -16.49
N THR A 119 -29.40 6.34 -15.32
CA THR A 119 -28.89 7.44 -14.49
C THR A 119 -27.62 8.09 -15.04
N LEU A 120 -26.72 7.31 -15.65
CA LEU A 120 -25.52 7.84 -16.32
C LEU A 120 -25.92 8.63 -17.58
N PHE A 121 -26.85 8.11 -18.39
CA PHE A 121 -27.26 8.74 -19.65
C PHE A 121 -28.11 10.01 -19.47
N ALA A 122 -28.76 10.19 -18.32
CA ALA A 122 -29.52 11.40 -18.01
C ALA A 122 -28.64 12.66 -17.89
N ASP A 123 -27.38 12.51 -17.45
CA ASP A 123 -26.39 13.60 -17.40
C ASP A 123 -24.96 13.04 -17.53
N ALA A 124 -24.67 12.43 -18.68
CA ALA A 124 -23.41 11.73 -18.90
C ALA A 124 -22.20 12.68 -18.87
N ARG A 125 -22.38 13.91 -19.38
CA ARG A 125 -21.30 14.91 -19.46
C ARG A 125 -21.04 15.55 -18.10
N GLY A 126 -22.08 15.92 -17.33
CA GLY A 126 -21.91 16.49 -16.00
C GLY A 126 -21.26 15.51 -15.02
N ARG A 127 -21.77 14.28 -14.94
CA ARG A 127 -21.24 13.25 -14.02
C ARG A 127 -19.82 12.81 -14.37
N LEU A 128 -19.48 12.67 -15.65
CA LEU A 128 -18.11 12.35 -16.08
C LEU A 128 -17.16 13.53 -15.82
N SER A 129 -17.64 14.75 -15.98
CA SER A 129 -16.87 15.95 -15.65
C SER A 129 -16.60 16.04 -14.14
N GLU A 130 -17.55 15.70 -13.28
CA GLU A 130 -17.36 15.65 -11.82
C GLU A 130 -16.30 14.62 -11.41
N LEU A 131 -16.37 13.40 -11.95
CA LEU A 131 -15.36 12.34 -11.73
C LEU A 131 -13.95 12.80 -12.13
N ILE A 132 -13.82 13.37 -13.33
CA ILE A 132 -12.54 13.84 -13.86
C ILE A 132 -12.02 15.05 -13.07
N HIS A 133 -12.90 15.96 -12.66
CA HIS A 133 -12.53 17.10 -11.83
C HIS A 133 -12.01 16.64 -10.46
N SER A 134 -12.68 15.67 -9.84
CA SER A 134 -12.25 15.04 -8.59
C SER A 134 -10.86 14.40 -8.72
N HIS A 135 -10.58 13.69 -9.82
CA HIS A 135 -9.24 13.18 -10.12
C HIS A 135 -8.22 14.32 -10.22
N CYS A 136 -8.44 15.31 -11.07
CA CYS A 136 -7.48 16.39 -11.32
C CYS A 136 -7.17 17.20 -10.05
N MET A 137 -8.18 17.52 -9.24
CA MET A 137 -7.99 18.20 -7.97
C MET A 137 -7.20 17.34 -6.98
N SER A 138 -7.55 16.06 -6.85
CA SER A 138 -6.85 15.14 -5.95
C SER A 138 -5.39 14.95 -6.35
N ALA A 139 -5.12 14.87 -7.65
CA ALA A 139 -3.76 14.78 -8.19
C ALA A 139 -2.92 16.01 -7.88
N ALA A 140 -3.47 17.22 -8.08
CA ALA A 140 -2.78 18.47 -7.77
C ALA A 140 -2.48 18.64 -6.27
N LEU A 141 -3.46 18.34 -5.40
CA LEU A 141 -3.28 18.40 -3.95
C LEU A 141 -2.21 17.42 -3.46
N LEU A 142 -2.15 16.23 -4.05
CA LEU A 142 -1.16 15.25 -3.67
C LEU A 142 0.24 15.59 -4.19
N ALA A 143 0.34 16.11 -5.42
CA ALA A 143 1.58 16.61 -5.97
C ALA A 143 2.21 17.69 -5.08
N ASP A 144 1.40 18.60 -4.51
CA ASP A 144 1.85 19.58 -3.53
C ASP A 144 2.41 18.91 -2.27
N ARG A 145 1.66 17.98 -1.68
CA ARG A 145 2.06 17.29 -0.45
C ARG A 145 3.28 16.40 -0.60
N ILE A 146 3.56 15.90 -1.80
CA ILE A 146 4.79 15.14 -2.10
C ILE A 146 5.94 16.01 -2.60
N GLY A 147 5.75 17.35 -2.57
CA GLY A 147 6.79 18.34 -2.84
C GLY A 147 7.10 18.55 -4.32
N LEU A 148 6.19 18.20 -5.24
CA LEU A 148 6.36 18.50 -6.66
C LEU A 148 6.07 19.97 -6.94
N GLY A 149 6.87 20.56 -7.85
CA GLY A 149 6.81 21.99 -8.15
C GLY A 149 5.48 22.44 -8.77
N PRO A 150 5.20 23.76 -8.74
CA PRO A 150 3.91 24.31 -9.20
C PRO A 150 3.60 24.02 -10.67
N ASN A 151 4.63 23.90 -11.52
CA ASN A 151 4.46 23.54 -12.93
C ASN A 151 3.88 22.13 -13.10
N VAL A 152 4.32 21.16 -12.28
CA VAL A 152 3.78 19.79 -12.32
C VAL A 152 2.35 19.79 -11.81
N GLN A 153 2.08 20.49 -10.70
CA GLN A 153 0.73 20.60 -10.13
C GLN A 153 -0.27 21.18 -11.15
N ALA A 154 0.11 22.25 -11.84
CA ALA A 154 -0.71 22.88 -12.88
C ALA A 154 -0.94 21.94 -14.07
N ALA A 155 0.10 21.22 -14.51
CA ALA A 155 0.01 20.27 -15.62
C ALA A 155 -0.98 19.13 -15.36
N LEU A 156 -1.04 18.61 -14.13
CA LEU A 156 -1.96 17.53 -13.75
C LEU A 156 -3.44 17.91 -13.96
N GLY A 157 -3.78 19.20 -13.87
CA GLY A 157 -5.13 19.70 -14.12
C GLY A 157 -5.64 19.44 -15.54
N PHE A 158 -4.73 19.23 -16.50
CA PHE A 158 -5.05 19.03 -17.92
C PHE A 158 -4.90 17.57 -18.38
N ALA A 159 -4.67 16.61 -17.47
CA ALA A 159 -4.32 15.22 -17.81
C ALA A 159 -5.35 14.53 -18.73
N PHE A 160 -6.62 14.92 -18.67
CA PHE A 160 -7.72 14.38 -19.50
C PHE A 160 -8.22 15.33 -20.60
N GLU A 161 -7.56 16.47 -20.79
CA GLU A 161 -7.89 17.40 -21.86
C GLU A 161 -7.49 16.80 -23.20
N ARG A 162 -8.21 17.14 -24.27
CA ARG A 162 -7.90 16.66 -25.63
C ARG A 162 -7.50 17.82 -26.48
N TYR A 163 -6.59 17.58 -27.42
CA TYR A 163 -6.13 18.64 -28.32
C TYR A 163 -7.28 19.31 -29.09
N ASP A 164 -8.31 18.55 -29.46
CA ASP A 164 -9.54 19.02 -30.13
C ASP A 164 -10.53 19.78 -29.22
N GLY A 165 -10.28 19.87 -27.91
CA GLY A 165 -11.20 20.47 -26.94
C GLY A 165 -12.36 19.56 -26.52
N GLY A 166 -12.37 18.29 -26.96
CA GLY A 166 -13.35 17.29 -26.54
C GLY A 166 -13.06 16.70 -25.16
N GLY A 167 -11.96 17.10 -24.51
CA GLY A 167 -11.56 16.65 -23.20
C GLY A 167 -12.29 17.34 -22.05
N LEU A 168 -11.97 16.88 -20.84
CA LEU A 168 -12.52 17.35 -19.58
C LEU A 168 -11.34 17.62 -18.62
N PRO A 169 -11.48 18.47 -17.59
CA PRO A 169 -12.73 19.05 -17.08
C PRO A 169 -13.11 20.42 -17.66
N THR A 170 -12.17 21.15 -18.28
CA THR A 170 -12.41 22.52 -18.75
C THR A 170 -12.74 22.61 -20.25
N GLY A 171 -12.35 21.59 -21.02
CA GLY A 171 -12.44 21.64 -22.49
C GLY A 171 -11.33 22.50 -23.09
N ALA A 172 -10.18 22.57 -22.42
CA ALA A 172 -9.00 23.24 -22.94
C ALA A 172 -8.57 22.59 -24.27
N ARG A 173 -8.15 23.41 -25.23
CA ARG A 173 -7.81 22.95 -26.59
C ARG A 173 -6.50 23.53 -27.09
N GLY A 174 -5.85 22.80 -27.98
CA GLY A 174 -4.61 23.24 -28.61
C GLY A 174 -3.53 23.63 -27.59
N GLU A 175 -2.97 24.81 -27.75
CA GLU A 175 -1.89 25.34 -26.91
C GLU A 175 -2.33 25.81 -25.52
N GLN A 176 -3.63 25.80 -25.22
CA GLN A 176 -4.12 26.00 -23.84
C GLN A 176 -3.67 24.84 -22.93
N ILE A 177 -3.41 23.67 -23.53
CA ILE A 177 -2.89 22.50 -22.82
C ILE A 177 -1.36 22.63 -22.76
N PRO A 178 -0.75 22.60 -21.56
CA PRO A 178 0.70 22.65 -21.41
C PRO A 178 1.40 21.60 -22.28
N ILE A 179 2.53 21.96 -22.90
CA ILE A 179 3.28 21.05 -23.78
C ILE A 179 3.68 19.76 -23.06
N GLN A 180 3.98 19.83 -21.76
CA GLN A 180 4.33 18.69 -20.92
C GLN A 180 3.21 17.65 -20.87
N VAL A 181 1.95 18.09 -20.83
CA VAL A 181 0.76 17.23 -20.82
C VAL A 181 0.53 16.62 -22.19
N ARG A 182 0.65 17.43 -23.26
CA ARG A 182 0.54 16.95 -24.65
C ARG A 182 1.57 15.86 -24.96
N VAL A 183 2.78 15.97 -24.41
CA VAL A 183 3.84 14.95 -24.49
C VAL A 183 3.49 13.73 -23.63
N ALA A 184 3.12 13.92 -22.37
CA ALA A 184 2.79 12.84 -21.43
C ALA A 184 1.68 11.92 -21.94
N GLN A 185 0.57 12.49 -22.43
CA GLN A 185 -0.58 11.75 -22.95
C GLN A 185 -0.22 10.83 -24.12
N ILE A 186 0.62 11.31 -25.04
CA ILE A 186 1.08 10.51 -26.17
C ILE A 186 2.03 9.41 -25.67
N ALA A 187 2.99 9.75 -24.82
CA ALA A 187 4.01 8.82 -24.33
C ALA A 187 3.39 7.62 -23.60
N GLU A 188 2.40 7.87 -22.75
CA GLU A 188 1.69 6.85 -22.01
C GLU A 188 0.92 5.88 -22.92
N MET A 189 0.08 6.41 -23.81
CA MET A 189 -0.69 5.59 -24.74
C MET A 189 0.23 4.82 -25.69
N ALA A 190 1.31 5.46 -26.14
CA ALA A 190 2.30 4.83 -27.01
C ALA A 190 3.06 3.70 -26.30
N GLU A 191 3.33 3.80 -24.98
CA GLU A 191 3.92 2.70 -24.20
C GLU A 191 3.05 1.44 -24.28
N VAL A 192 1.74 1.57 -24.03
CA VAL A 192 0.83 0.41 -23.98
C VAL A 192 0.72 -0.24 -25.36
N HIS A 193 0.59 0.57 -26.40
CA HIS A 193 0.49 0.07 -27.77
C HIS A 193 1.80 -0.49 -28.28
N HIS A 194 2.94 0.10 -27.90
CA HIS A 194 4.27 -0.42 -28.24
C HIS A 194 4.50 -1.79 -27.61
N ARG A 195 4.17 -1.95 -26.33
CA ARG A 195 4.29 -3.21 -25.61
C ARG A 195 3.42 -4.32 -26.20
N THR A 196 2.23 -3.96 -26.68
CA THR A 196 1.23 -4.95 -27.15
C THR A 196 1.35 -5.26 -28.64
N PHE A 197 1.68 -4.27 -29.46
CA PHE A 197 1.61 -4.33 -30.92
C PHE A 197 2.91 -3.88 -31.63
N GLY A 198 3.98 -3.66 -30.87
CA GLY A 198 5.25 -3.18 -31.40
C GLY A 198 5.20 -1.72 -31.86
N VAL A 199 6.30 -1.26 -32.47
CA VAL A 199 6.47 0.13 -32.91
C VAL A 199 5.39 0.53 -33.91
N ASP A 200 5.06 -0.35 -34.85
CA ASP A 200 4.07 -0.07 -35.89
C ASP A 200 2.66 0.12 -35.30
N GLY A 201 2.28 -0.66 -34.28
CA GLY A 201 1.01 -0.50 -33.60
C GLY A 201 0.91 0.79 -32.79
N ALA A 202 2.00 1.21 -32.13
CA ALA A 202 2.06 2.51 -31.46
C ALA A 202 1.94 3.67 -32.46
N VAL A 203 2.66 3.61 -33.58
CA VAL A 203 2.58 4.62 -34.65
C VAL A 203 1.18 4.70 -35.24
N ALA A 204 0.56 3.55 -35.54
CA ALA A 204 -0.80 3.49 -36.06
C ALA A 204 -1.81 4.15 -35.10
N MET A 205 -1.68 3.87 -33.80
CA MET A 205 -2.53 4.49 -32.78
C MET A 205 -2.33 6.02 -32.69
N VAL A 206 -1.08 6.49 -32.68
CA VAL A 206 -0.78 7.93 -32.63
C VAL A 206 -1.34 8.65 -33.86
N LEU A 207 -1.16 8.09 -35.06
CA LEU A 207 -1.70 8.64 -36.30
C LEU A 207 -3.24 8.67 -36.30
N ALA A 208 -3.88 7.60 -35.84
CA ALA A 208 -5.34 7.51 -35.80
C ALA A 208 -6.00 8.56 -34.91
N ARG A 209 -5.30 9.02 -33.86
CA ARG A 209 -5.81 10.00 -32.89
C ARG A 209 -5.18 11.39 -33.01
N ARG A 210 -4.32 11.60 -34.02
CA ARG A 210 -3.64 12.86 -34.33
C ARG A 210 -4.65 13.97 -34.65
N GLY A 211 -4.52 15.13 -34.02
CA GLY A 211 -5.42 16.28 -34.18
C GLY A 211 -6.76 16.15 -33.45
N GLY A 212 -7.11 14.95 -32.96
CA GLY A 212 -8.21 14.70 -32.05
C GLY A 212 -7.72 14.70 -30.61
N GLN A 213 -7.32 13.52 -30.12
CA GLN A 213 -6.77 13.37 -28.78
C GLN A 213 -5.41 14.06 -28.66
N PHE A 214 -4.58 13.92 -29.69
CA PHE A 214 -3.18 14.27 -29.64
C PHE A 214 -2.84 15.50 -30.45
N ASP A 215 -1.87 16.26 -29.95
CA ASP A 215 -1.25 17.35 -30.68
C ASP A 215 -0.59 16.84 -31.98
N PRO A 216 -0.99 17.37 -33.15
CA PRO A 216 -0.36 17.07 -34.43
C PRO A 216 1.17 17.17 -34.45
N ALA A 217 1.73 18.23 -33.87
CA ALA A 217 3.17 18.48 -33.91
C ALA A 217 3.94 17.47 -33.05
N VAL A 218 3.43 17.15 -31.87
CA VAL A 218 4.03 16.15 -30.98
C VAL A 218 3.90 14.75 -31.58
N ALA A 219 2.73 14.42 -32.14
CA ALA A 219 2.48 13.17 -32.84
C ALA A 219 3.44 12.95 -34.01
N ASP A 220 3.64 13.98 -34.84
CA ASP A 220 4.54 13.91 -36.00
C ASP A 220 5.99 13.63 -35.60
N VAL A 221 6.45 14.23 -34.50
CA VAL A 221 7.80 13.94 -33.97
C VAL A 221 7.91 12.51 -33.48
N LEU A 222 6.91 12.00 -32.74
CA LEU A 222 6.91 10.59 -32.33
C LEU A 222 6.95 9.66 -33.55
N VAL A 223 6.10 9.89 -34.55
CA VAL A 223 6.01 9.04 -35.74
C VAL A 223 7.33 9.04 -36.52
N ARG A 224 7.95 10.22 -36.71
CA ARG A 224 9.22 10.36 -37.42
C ARG A 224 10.35 9.59 -36.74
N ASP A 225 10.45 9.66 -35.42
CA ASP A 225 11.56 9.12 -34.63
C ASP A 225 11.15 7.91 -33.76
N ALA A 226 10.08 7.20 -34.14
CA ALA A 226 9.37 6.23 -33.29
C ALA A 226 10.27 5.14 -32.71
N ARG A 227 11.16 4.56 -33.53
CA ARG A 227 12.07 3.49 -33.09
C ARG A 227 13.01 3.94 -31.96
N VAL A 228 13.41 5.20 -31.97
CA VAL A 228 14.33 5.76 -30.96
C VAL A 228 13.56 6.19 -29.72
N ILE A 229 12.41 6.85 -29.91
CA ILE A 229 11.58 7.34 -28.81
C ILE A 229 10.98 6.18 -28.00
N LEU A 230 10.56 5.10 -28.68
CA LEU A 230 9.96 3.92 -28.05
C LEU A 230 10.97 2.87 -27.59
N ALA A 231 12.27 3.06 -27.86
CA ALA A 231 13.30 2.11 -27.45
C ALA A 231 13.31 1.94 -25.92
N GLY A 232 12.99 0.76 -25.41
CA GLY A 232 13.04 0.47 -23.98
C GLY A 232 14.46 0.13 -23.51
N PRO A 233 14.80 0.37 -22.23
CA PRO A 233 15.93 -0.30 -21.61
C PRO A 233 15.71 -1.82 -21.59
N ALA A 234 16.78 -2.59 -21.37
CA ALA A 234 16.66 -4.04 -21.29
C ALA A 234 15.71 -4.48 -20.15
N ILE A 235 15.18 -5.70 -20.23
CA ILE A 235 14.27 -6.24 -19.22
C ILE A 235 14.97 -6.23 -17.85
N GLY A 236 14.35 -5.57 -16.87
CA GLY A 236 14.88 -5.42 -15.51
C GLY A 236 15.58 -4.10 -15.22
N ASP A 237 15.95 -3.33 -16.26
CA ASP A 237 16.73 -2.09 -16.11
C ASP A 237 15.85 -0.82 -16.11
N VAL A 238 14.53 -0.95 -16.30
CA VAL A 238 13.60 0.19 -16.41
C VAL A 238 13.67 1.11 -15.20
N TRP A 239 13.66 0.54 -14.00
CA TRP A 239 13.72 1.31 -12.77
C TRP A 239 15.01 2.13 -12.66
N GLU A 240 16.17 1.51 -12.90
CA GLU A 240 17.47 2.19 -12.84
C GLU A 240 17.55 3.29 -13.90
N ALA A 241 17.11 3.00 -15.13
CA ALA A 241 17.08 3.98 -16.21
C ALA A 241 16.14 5.16 -15.90
N ALA A 242 14.97 4.89 -15.34
CA ALA A 242 14.02 5.92 -14.94
C ALA A 242 14.56 6.78 -13.80
N LEU A 243 15.16 6.18 -12.77
CA LEU A 243 15.80 6.93 -11.69
C LEU A 243 16.96 7.78 -12.20
N ALA A 244 17.80 7.27 -13.10
CA ALA A 244 18.87 8.05 -13.72
C ALA A 244 18.34 9.24 -14.55
N ALA A 245 17.13 9.13 -15.10
CA ALA A 245 16.46 10.20 -15.85
C ALA A 245 15.71 11.20 -14.95
N ALA A 246 15.50 10.88 -13.66
CA ALA A 246 14.78 11.77 -12.75
C ALA A 246 15.64 12.99 -12.37
N PRO A 247 15.07 14.21 -12.36
CA PRO A 247 15.86 15.45 -12.26
C PRO A 247 16.51 15.68 -10.89
N ASP A 248 15.99 15.06 -9.82
CA ASP A 248 16.46 15.17 -8.44
C ASP A 248 16.94 13.82 -7.88
N HIS A 249 17.38 12.89 -8.73
CA HIS A 249 17.80 11.53 -8.36
C HIS A 249 19.00 11.47 -7.39
N HIS A 250 19.74 12.56 -7.23
CA HIS A 250 20.82 12.68 -6.25
C HIS A 250 20.37 13.26 -4.89
N GLN A 251 19.17 13.86 -4.83
CA GLN A 251 18.70 14.57 -3.64
C GLN A 251 18.00 13.61 -2.68
N ARG A 252 18.71 13.23 -1.62
CA ARG A 252 18.20 12.41 -0.53
C ARG A 252 17.26 13.26 0.33
N VAL A 253 16.18 12.66 0.80
CA VAL A 253 15.27 13.30 1.74
C VAL A 253 15.81 13.18 3.16
N ASP A 254 15.51 14.14 4.02
CA ASP A 254 15.74 14.01 5.47
C ASP A 254 14.60 13.21 6.14
N GLU A 255 14.78 12.89 7.42
CA GLU A 255 13.81 12.10 8.20
C GLU A 255 12.41 12.75 8.27
N GLN A 256 12.36 14.08 8.36
CA GLN A 256 11.10 14.83 8.46
C GLN A 256 10.34 14.85 7.13
N THR A 257 11.06 15.01 6.03
CA THR A 257 10.53 14.93 4.67
C THR A 257 10.06 13.52 4.39
N LEU A 258 10.82 12.48 4.77
CA LEU A 258 10.38 11.09 4.65
C LEU A 258 9.07 10.85 5.41
N ASP A 259 8.95 11.32 6.65
CA ASP A 259 7.71 11.21 7.43
C ASP A 259 6.53 11.90 6.74
N THR A 260 6.76 13.09 6.18
CA THR A 260 5.73 13.84 5.45
C THR A 260 5.27 13.09 4.21
N LEU A 261 6.21 12.53 3.44
CA LEU A 261 5.93 11.75 2.23
C LEU A 261 5.17 10.46 2.56
N LEU A 262 5.62 9.68 3.53
CA LEU A 262 4.94 8.44 3.94
C LEU A 262 3.53 8.72 4.44
N ALA A 263 3.34 9.81 5.21
CA ALA A 263 2.02 10.20 5.66
C ALA A 263 1.11 10.68 4.51
N ALA A 264 1.65 11.37 3.50
CA ALA A 264 0.91 11.76 2.30
C ALA A 264 0.50 10.53 1.46
N LEU A 265 1.38 9.53 1.33
CA LEU A 265 1.07 8.26 0.68
C LEU A 265 -0.07 7.51 1.38
N GLY A 266 -0.04 7.44 2.72
CA GLY A 266 -1.12 6.83 3.50
C GLY A 266 -2.46 7.55 3.34
N ASP A 267 -2.45 8.88 3.44
CA ASP A 267 -3.66 9.70 3.24
C ASP A 267 -4.25 9.48 1.85
N PHE A 268 -3.40 9.39 0.85
CA PHE A 268 -3.82 9.16 -0.52
C PHE A 268 -4.47 7.79 -0.72
N VAL A 269 -3.87 6.75 -0.16
CA VAL A 269 -4.43 5.40 -0.18
C VAL A 269 -5.79 5.37 0.51
N ASP A 270 -5.97 6.15 1.57
CA ASP A 270 -7.24 6.33 2.30
C ASP A 270 -8.34 7.02 1.51
N LEU A 271 -8.01 7.86 0.51
CA LEU A 271 -8.99 8.47 -0.38
C LEU A 271 -9.73 7.45 -1.26
N LYS A 272 -9.18 6.23 -1.41
CA LYS A 272 -9.81 5.18 -2.22
C LYS A 272 -11.22 4.83 -1.73
N CYS A 273 -11.49 4.96 -0.43
CA CYS A 273 -12.79 4.63 0.16
C CYS A 273 -13.19 5.68 1.23
N PRO A 274 -14.45 6.17 1.22
CA PRO A 274 -14.89 7.16 2.21
C PRO A 274 -14.75 6.68 3.67
N PHE A 275 -14.93 5.38 3.93
CA PHE A 275 -14.83 4.80 5.28
C PHE A 275 -13.40 4.60 5.78
N THR A 276 -12.38 4.83 4.93
CA THR A 276 -10.95 4.72 5.30
C THR A 276 -10.29 6.08 5.48
N LEU A 277 -11.01 7.20 5.32
CA LEU A 277 -10.43 8.54 5.45
C LEU A 277 -9.78 8.73 6.83
N GLY A 278 -8.46 8.97 6.84
CA GLY A 278 -7.67 9.17 8.05
C GLY A 278 -7.29 7.89 8.80
N HIS A 279 -7.63 6.70 8.27
CA HIS A 279 -7.33 5.41 8.85
C HIS A 279 -5.82 5.23 9.09
N SER A 280 -5.01 5.45 8.06
CA SER A 280 -3.57 5.24 8.08
C SER A 280 -2.88 6.15 9.11
N ARG A 281 -3.33 7.40 9.26
CA ARG A 281 -2.85 8.31 10.33
C ARG A 281 -3.22 7.81 11.72
N ALA A 282 -4.45 7.35 11.88
CA ALA A 282 -4.93 6.85 13.17
C ALA A 282 -4.18 5.58 13.58
N VAL A 283 -3.96 4.64 12.65
CA VAL A 283 -3.12 3.45 12.85
C VAL A 283 -1.69 3.84 13.20
N ALA A 284 -1.05 4.72 12.41
CA ALA A 284 0.33 5.15 12.65
C ALA A 284 0.53 5.75 14.04
N ARG A 285 -0.37 6.65 14.45
CA ARG A 285 -0.36 7.29 15.77
C ARG A 285 -0.54 6.27 16.89
N LEU A 286 -1.52 5.37 16.74
CA LEU A 286 -1.80 4.34 17.74
C LEU A 286 -0.65 3.34 17.87
N ALA A 287 -0.11 2.88 16.75
CA ALA A 287 0.99 1.92 16.71
C ALA A 287 2.29 2.51 17.26
N GLY A 288 2.61 3.77 16.95
CA GLY A 288 3.76 4.48 17.53
C GLY A 288 3.62 4.67 19.05
N ALA A 289 2.45 5.10 19.53
CA ALA A 289 2.19 5.23 20.97
C ALA A 289 2.25 3.87 21.70
N ALA A 290 1.69 2.82 21.10
CA ALA A 290 1.77 1.47 21.64
C ALA A 290 3.21 0.93 21.68
N ALA A 291 4.03 1.23 20.67
CA ALA A 291 5.45 0.89 20.65
C ALA A 291 6.21 1.54 21.82
N GLN A 292 5.93 2.81 22.13
CA GLN A 292 6.51 3.49 23.29
C GLN A 292 6.07 2.84 24.61
N VAL A 293 4.78 2.52 24.74
CA VAL A 293 4.23 1.84 25.93
C VAL A 293 4.87 0.46 26.12
N ALA A 294 5.17 -0.23 25.03
CA ALA A 294 5.83 -1.53 25.04
C ALA A 294 7.34 -1.45 25.36
N GLY A 295 7.90 -0.24 25.52
CA GLY A 295 9.31 -0.02 25.86
C GLY A 295 10.27 -0.24 24.69
N LEU A 296 9.81 -0.09 23.45
CA LEU A 296 10.68 -0.11 22.27
C LEU A 296 11.54 1.17 22.22
N ASP A 297 12.73 1.05 21.60
CA ASP A 297 13.61 2.19 21.33
C ASP A 297 13.01 3.16 20.27
N ASP A 298 13.56 4.36 20.18
CA ASP A 298 13.05 5.43 19.30
C ASP A 298 13.05 5.04 17.82
N ASP A 299 14.02 4.23 17.39
CA ASP A 299 14.11 3.72 16.02
C ASP A 299 12.98 2.73 15.71
N ALA A 300 12.70 1.80 16.63
CA ALA A 300 11.60 0.84 16.49
C ALA A 300 10.24 1.52 16.63
N VAL A 301 10.10 2.55 17.47
CA VAL A 301 8.90 3.40 17.55
C VAL A 301 8.67 4.11 16.21
N THR A 302 9.70 4.74 15.66
CA THR A 302 9.64 5.45 14.38
C THR A 302 9.30 4.49 13.24
N LEU A 303 9.95 3.33 13.18
CA LEU A 303 9.64 2.27 12.22
C LEU A 303 8.18 1.83 12.30
N THR A 304 7.68 1.57 13.50
CA THR A 304 6.30 1.09 13.73
C THR A 304 5.27 2.14 13.31
N ARG A 305 5.52 3.42 13.65
CA ARG A 305 4.70 4.55 13.20
C ARG A 305 4.69 4.68 11.68
N ARG A 306 5.87 4.66 11.06
CA ARG A 306 6.03 4.77 9.60
C ARG A 306 5.35 3.62 8.85
N ALA A 307 5.51 2.39 9.33
CA ALA A 307 4.82 1.24 8.78
C ALA A 307 3.30 1.39 8.87
N GLY A 308 2.79 1.95 9.98
CA GLY A 308 1.37 2.29 10.12
C GLY A 308 0.84 3.27 9.07
N HIS A 309 1.67 4.22 8.59
CA HIS A 309 1.24 5.14 7.53
C HIS A 309 1.03 4.45 6.18
N VAL A 310 1.80 3.40 5.86
CA VAL A 310 1.81 2.83 4.50
C VAL A 310 1.44 1.35 4.46
N HIS A 311 0.97 0.75 5.56
CA HIS A 311 0.60 -0.67 5.63
C HIS A 311 -0.39 -1.09 4.53
N ASP A 312 -1.32 -0.19 4.19
CA ASP A 312 -2.37 -0.41 3.20
C ASP A 312 -2.02 0.05 1.79
N LEU A 313 -0.77 0.46 1.48
CA LEU A 313 -0.40 1.02 0.16
C LEU A 313 -0.81 0.12 -1.01
N GLY A 314 -0.69 -1.20 -0.86
CA GLY A 314 -1.10 -2.17 -1.86
C GLY A 314 -2.61 -2.33 -2.08
N ARG A 315 -3.45 -1.70 -1.23
CA ARG A 315 -4.92 -1.65 -1.38
C ARG A 315 -5.33 -1.01 -2.71
N ILE A 316 -4.47 -0.16 -3.26
CA ILE A 316 -4.63 0.43 -4.59
C ILE A 316 -4.91 -0.63 -5.66
N GLY A 317 -4.22 -1.79 -5.59
CA GLY A 317 -4.37 -2.90 -6.54
C GLY A 317 -5.60 -3.78 -6.33
N VAL A 318 -6.51 -3.42 -5.44
CA VAL A 318 -7.78 -4.14 -5.23
C VAL A 318 -8.94 -3.30 -5.73
N SER A 319 -9.82 -3.89 -6.55
CA SER A 319 -11.00 -3.17 -7.07
C SER A 319 -11.95 -2.76 -5.94
N ASN A 320 -12.52 -1.57 -6.07
CA ASN A 320 -13.53 -1.08 -5.12
C ASN A 320 -14.85 -1.84 -5.18
N GLN A 321 -15.15 -2.55 -6.28
CA GLN A 321 -16.28 -3.48 -6.32
C GLN A 321 -16.17 -4.54 -5.22
N ILE A 322 -14.94 -4.98 -4.93
CA ILE A 322 -14.65 -5.97 -3.89
C ILE A 322 -14.47 -5.27 -2.55
N TRP A 323 -13.63 -4.22 -2.50
CA TRP A 323 -13.26 -3.58 -1.24
C TRP A 323 -14.44 -2.89 -0.54
N SER A 324 -15.37 -2.32 -1.30
CA SER A 324 -16.55 -1.62 -0.78
C SER A 324 -17.81 -2.50 -0.70
N ARG A 325 -17.70 -3.83 -0.82
CA ARG A 325 -18.86 -4.72 -0.89
C ARG A 325 -19.63 -4.78 0.44
N PRO A 326 -20.96 -4.52 0.46
CA PRO A 326 -21.77 -4.55 1.69
C PRO A 326 -22.21 -5.97 2.04
N GLY A 327 -21.26 -6.86 2.31
CA GLY A 327 -21.52 -8.25 2.66
C GLY A 327 -20.26 -9.11 2.70
N SER A 328 -20.45 -10.42 2.83
CA SER A 328 -19.34 -11.38 2.79
C SER A 328 -18.71 -11.43 1.39
N LEU A 329 -17.39 -11.60 1.39
CA LEU A 329 -16.61 -11.84 0.19
C LEU A 329 -16.60 -13.35 -0.11
N GLY A 330 -16.72 -13.73 -1.37
CA GLY A 330 -16.42 -15.07 -1.83
C GLY A 330 -14.92 -15.37 -1.73
N ALA A 331 -14.54 -16.66 -1.80
CA ALA A 331 -13.14 -17.08 -1.68
C ALA A 331 -12.22 -16.34 -2.67
N GLY A 332 -12.58 -16.30 -3.95
CA GLY A 332 -11.77 -15.61 -4.97
C GLY A 332 -11.66 -14.09 -4.79
N GLU A 333 -12.66 -13.45 -4.19
CA GLU A 333 -12.62 -12.02 -3.87
C GLU A 333 -11.72 -11.77 -2.65
N PHE A 334 -11.82 -12.64 -1.64
CA PHE A 334 -10.94 -12.60 -0.48
C PHE A 334 -9.48 -12.85 -0.87
N GLU A 335 -9.21 -13.74 -1.83
CA GLU A 335 -7.85 -13.94 -2.38
C GLU A 335 -7.27 -12.66 -2.99
N ARG A 336 -8.09 -11.78 -3.58
CA ARG A 336 -7.61 -10.47 -4.05
C ARG A 336 -7.36 -9.50 -2.90
N VAL A 337 -8.23 -9.51 -1.88
CA VAL A 337 -8.06 -8.68 -0.67
C VAL A 337 -6.80 -9.06 0.10
N ARG A 338 -6.54 -10.34 0.34
CA ARG A 338 -5.38 -10.81 1.11
C ARG A 338 -4.02 -10.53 0.45
N LEU A 339 -4.00 -10.16 -0.83
CA LEU A 339 -2.78 -9.79 -1.55
C LEU A 339 -2.35 -8.33 -1.34
N HIS A 340 -3.22 -7.46 -0.81
CA HIS A 340 -2.85 -6.06 -0.63
C HIS A 340 -1.60 -5.84 0.27
N PRO A 341 -1.35 -6.62 1.35
CA PRO A 341 -0.12 -6.42 2.12
C PRO A 341 1.12 -6.89 1.33
N TYR A 342 0.96 -7.92 0.48
CA TYR A 342 2.01 -8.35 -0.44
C TYR A 342 2.35 -7.25 -1.44
N PHE A 343 1.35 -6.59 -2.01
CA PHE A 343 1.59 -5.44 -2.90
C PHE A 343 2.26 -4.27 -2.17
N THR A 344 1.89 -3.99 -0.91
CA THR A 344 2.60 -2.99 -0.06
C THR A 344 4.09 -3.30 0.01
N VAL A 345 4.46 -4.56 0.30
CA VAL A 345 5.87 -4.98 0.34
C VAL A 345 6.52 -4.76 -1.03
N ARG A 346 5.89 -5.22 -2.12
CA ARG A 346 6.46 -5.12 -3.48
C ARG A 346 6.73 -3.68 -3.92
N ILE A 347 5.87 -2.75 -3.51
CA ILE A 347 6.04 -1.32 -3.82
C ILE A 347 7.21 -0.73 -3.03
N LEU A 348 7.27 -0.99 -1.72
CA LEU A 348 8.23 -0.35 -0.82
C LEU A 348 9.62 -0.98 -0.83
N ASP A 349 9.72 -2.29 -1.10
CA ASP A 349 11.00 -3.03 -1.11
C ASP A 349 11.94 -2.59 -2.25
N ARG A 350 11.39 -1.93 -3.28
CA ARG A 350 12.16 -1.29 -4.36
C ARG A 350 12.92 -0.04 -3.91
N VAL A 351 12.55 0.56 -2.77
CA VAL A 351 13.12 1.81 -2.27
C VAL A 351 14.25 1.50 -1.29
N PRO A 352 15.50 1.91 -1.59
CA PRO A 352 16.61 1.78 -0.65
C PRO A 352 16.28 2.37 0.72
N GLY A 353 16.62 1.64 1.78
CA GLY A 353 16.36 2.06 3.16
C GLY A 353 14.95 1.74 3.70
N LEU A 354 13.99 1.35 2.85
CA LEU A 354 12.63 1.04 3.30
C LEU A 354 12.31 -0.44 3.50
N ARG A 355 13.22 -1.37 3.19
CA ARG A 355 12.96 -2.82 3.28
C ARG A 355 12.38 -3.28 4.62
N ARG A 356 12.98 -2.86 5.75
CA ARG A 356 12.46 -3.23 7.09
C ARG A 356 11.07 -2.65 7.35
N LEU A 357 10.83 -1.42 6.87
CA LEU A 357 9.52 -0.78 6.95
C LEU A 357 8.50 -1.55 6.09
N ALA A 358 8.88 -1.95 4.88
CA ALA A 358 8.06 -2.75 3.97
C ALA A 358 7.66 -4.08 4.61
N GLU A 359 8.60 -4.77 5.26
CA GLU A 359 8.35 -6.03 5.98
C GLU A 359 7.30 -5.85 7.09
N VAL A 360 7.49 -4.87 8.00
CA VAL A 360 6.53 -4.58 9.08
C VAL A 360 5.17 -4.17 8.51
N ALA A 361 5.18 -3.27 7.53
CA ALA A 361 3.99 -2.80 6.84
C ALA A 361 3.24 -3.96 6.15
N GLY A 362 3.92 -4.96 5.60
CA GLY A 362 3.31 -6.12 4.96
C GLY A 362 2.79 -7.20 5.91
N ASN A 363 3.26 -7.20 7.16
CA ASN A 363 2.91 -8.21 8.17
C ASN A 363 1.68 -7.84 9.02
N HIS A 364 1.02 -6.72 8.74
CA HIS A 364 -0.07 -6.18 9.58
C HIS A 364 -1.33 -7.07 9.65
N HIS A 365 -1.40 -8.12 8.84
CA HIS A 365 -2.45 -9.15 8.87
C HIS A 365 -1.93 -10.55 9.24
N GLU A 366 -0.66 -10.68 9.61
CA GLU A 366 -0.11 -11.92 10.14
C GLU A 366 -0.62 -12.16 11.58
N CYS A 367 -0.84 -13.43 11.92
CA CYS A 367 -1.29 -13.85 13.24
C CYS A 367 -0.20 -14.70 13.89
N VAL A 368 -0.02 -14.63 15.20
CA VAL A 368 1.09 -15.32 15.88
C VAL A 368 1.01 -16.85 15.81
N ASP A 369 -0.18 -17.39 15.57
CA ASP A 369 -0.44 -18.82 15.32
C ASP A 369 -0.20 -19.25 13.87
N GLY A 370 0.12 -18.32 12.95
CA GLY A 370 0.30 -18.58 11.53
C GLY A 370 -0.99 -18.62 10.69
N SER A 371 -2.16 -18.31 11.29
CA SER A 371 -3.44 -18.26 10.56
C SER A 371 -3.61 -17.01 9.69
N GLY A 372 -2.70 -16.04 9.82
CA GLY A 372 -2.74 -14.76 9.11
C GLY A 372 -2.26 -14.82 7.66
N TYR A 373 -2.11 -13.65 7.04
CA TYR A 373 -1.72 -13.49 5.64
C TYR A 373 -0.83 -12.26 5.46
N PRO A 374 -0.05 -12.14 4.36
CA PRO A 374 -0.06 -12.97 3.15
C PRO A 374 0.80 -14.24 3.21
N ARG A 375 1.73 -14.37 4.17
CA ARG A 375 2.72 -15.46 4.21
C ARG A 375 2.43 -16.53 5.25
N GLY A 376 1.54 -16.28 6.21
CA GLY A 376 1.23 -17.24 7.28
C GLY A 376 2.40 -17.39 8.26
N LEU A 377 3.03 -16.26 8.60
CA LEU A 377 4.18 -16.24 9.50
C LEU A 377 3.75 -16.60 10.92
N GLN A 378 4.51 -17.47 11.57
CA GLN A 378 4.31 -17.80 12.98
C GLN A 378 5.05 -16.82 13.89
N GLY A 379 4.68 -16.76 15.16
CA GLY A 379 5.17 -15.78 16.14
C GLY A 379 6.71 -15.64 16.19
N ALA A 380 7.48 -16.71 15.99
CA ALA A 380 8.95 -16.63 15.97
C ALA A 380 9.52 -15.74 14.83
N ALA A 381 8.78 -15.59 13.74
CA ALA A 381 9.14 -14.74 12.60
C ALA A 381 8.58 -13.31 12.69
N LEU A 382 7.71 -13.04 13.68
CA LEU A 382 7.07 -11.73 13.87
C LEU A 382 7.71 -11.00 15.05
N GLY A 383 8.37 -9.88 14.77
CA GLY A 383 8.89 -8.99 15.80
C GLY A 383 7.78 -8.25 16.53
N LEU A 384 8.15 -7.55 17.60
CA LEU A 384 7.18 -6.75 18.36
C LEU A 384 6.55 -5.62 17.52
N PRO A 385 7.27 -4.91 16.63
CA PRO A 385 6.66 -3.96 15.69
C PRO A 385 5.54 -4.56 14.83
N ASP A 386 5.74 -5.77 14.29
CA ASP A 386 4.74 -6.47 13.47
C ASP A 386 3.46 -6.76 14.29
N ARG A 387 3.65 -7.30 15.50
CA ARG A 387 2.56 -7.67 16.41
C ARG A 387 1.78 -6.44 16.87
N ILE A 388 2.47 -5.34 17.18
CA ILE A 388 1.85 -4.07 17.57
C ILE A 388 1.05 -3.50 16.41
N LEU A 389 1.61 -3.49 15.20
CA LEU A 389 0.90 -2.97 14.03
C LEU A 389 -0.36 -3.79 13.74
N ALA A 390 -0.28 -5.12 13.77
CA ALA A 390 -1.45 -5.99 13.58
C ALA A 390 -2.55 -5.74 14.63
N ALA A 391 -2.18 -5.55 15.89
CA ALA A 391 -3.12 -5.20 16.96
C ALA A 391 -3.72 -3.80 16.76
N ALA A 392 -2.91 -2.80 16.37
CA ALA A 392 -3.34 -1.43 16.13
C ALA A 392 -4.32 -1.34 14.94
N VAL A 393 -4.02 -2.01 13.82
CA VAL A 393 -4.92 -2.12 12.66
C VAL A 393 -6.23 -2.81 13.07
N SER A 394 -6.15 -3.90 13.84
CA SER A 394 -7.35 -4.61 14.31
C SER A 394 -8.22 -3.72 15.21
N TYR A 395 -7.63 -2.92 16.09
CA TYR A 395 -8.38 -2.01 16.97
C TYR A 395 -9.01 -0.87 16.18
N GLN A 396 -8.17 -0.14 15.42
CA GLN A 396 -8.59 1.04 14.66
C GLN A 396 -9.67 0.68 13.65
N SER A 397 -9.50 -0.42 12.92
CA SER A 397 -10.54 -0.91 12.01
C SER A 397 -11.84 -1.28 12.72
N GLY A 398 -11.78 -1.77 13.95
CA GLY A 398 -12.94 -2.05 14.79
C GLY A 398 -13.75 -0.80 15.09
N CYS A 399 -13.08 0.31 15.42
CA CYS A 399 -13.68 1.59 15.77
C CYS A 399 -14.21 2.40 14.58
N GLU A 400 -14.01 1.92 13.36
CA GLU A 400 -14.44 2.58 12.14
C GLU A 400 -15.57 1.77 11.46
N PRO A 401 -16.45 2.44 10.70
CA PRO A 401 -17.44 1.75 9.90
C PRO A 401 -16.75 0.92 8.81
N ARG A 402 -17.42 -0.17 8.41
CA ARG A 402 -17.04 -0.98 7.25
C ARG A 402 -18.28 -1.20 6.39
N PRO A 403 -18.14 -1.47 5.08
CA PRO A 403 -19.28 -1.69 4.19
C PRO A 403 -20.28 -2.73 4.71
N TYR A 404 -19.80 -3.73 5.45
CA TYR A 404 -20.57 -4.85 5.98
C TYR A 404 -20.91 -4.75 7.47
N ARG A 405 -20.49 -3.68 8.18
CA ARG A 405 -20.81 -3.48 9.61
C ARG A 405 -20.61 -2.05 10.07
N ASP A 406 -21.36 -1.65 11.10
CA ASP A 406 -21.13 -0.40 11.79
C ASP A 406 -19.81 -0.40 12.59
N ALA A 407 -19.38 0.81 12.96
CA ALA A 407 -18.28 1.02 13.89
C ALA A 407 -18.59 0.42 15.26
N LEU A 408 -17.63 -0.31 15.83
CA LEU A 408 -17.73 -0.77 17.21
C LEU A 408 -17.44 0.39 18.16
N ALA A 409 -18.17 0.46 19.28
CA ALA A 409 -17.74 1.25 20.41
C ALA A 409 -16.36 0.78 20.90
N ALA A 410 -15.60 1.68 21.55
CA ALA A 410 -14.23 1.39 22.02
C ALA A 410 -14.15 0.08 22.83
N ASP A 411 -15.10 -0.17 23.74
CA ASP A 411 -15.15 -1.41 24.53
C ASP A 411 -15.40 -2.65 23.66
N GLY A 412 -16.18 -2.50 22.58
CA GLY A 412 -16.42 -3.56 21.61
C GLY A 412 -15.15 -3.90 20.83
N ALA A 413 -14.40 -2.89 20.38
CA ALA A 413 -13.10 -3.09 19.74
C ALA A 413 -12.08 -3.73 20.70
N ALA A 414 -12.07 -3.32 21.97
CA ALA A 414 -11.22 -3.93 22.99
C ALA A 414 -11.58 -5.40 23.28
N ARG A 415 -12.88 -5.73 23.35
CA ARG A 415 -13.34 -7.13 23.47
C ARG A 415 -12.87 -7.97 22.29
N ARG A 416 -13.06 -7.49 21.05
CA ARG A 416 -12.58 -8.15 19.83
C ARG A 416 -11.08 -8.47 19.92
N LEU A 417 -10.24 -7.52 20.37
CA LEU A 417 -8.80 -7.77 20.53
C LEU A 417 -8.52 -8.86 21.56
N ARG A 418 -9.16 -8.81 22.73
CA ARG A 418 -8.99 -9.81 23.78
C ARG A 418 -9.45 -11.20 23.34
N ASP A 419 -10.51 -11.29 22.56
CA ASP A 419 -11.00 -12.56 22.01
C ASP A 419 -10.01 -13.15 20.99
N ARG A 420 -9.41 -12.32 20.14
CA ARG A 420 -8.33 -12.74 19.23
C ARG A 420 -7.07 -13.20 19.97
N VAL A 421 -6.75 -12.62 21.13
CA VAL A 421 -5.67 -13.12 22.02
C VAL A 421 -6.04 -14.50 22.59
N ARG A 422 -7.28 -14.69 23.06
CA ARG A 422 -7.75 -15.99 23.57
C ARG A 422 -7.74 -17.08 22.50
N ALA A 423 -8.00 -16.71 21.24
CA ALA A 423 -7.93 -17.59 20.09
C ALA A 423 -6.48 -17.91 19.65
N GLY A 424 -5.47 -17.21 20.20
CA GLY A 424 -4.07 -17.40 19.83
C GLY A 424 -3.64 -16.62 18.57
N GLU A 425 -4.50 -15.77 18.01
CA GLU A 425 -4.20 -15.03 16.78
C GLU A 425 -3.29 -13.80 17.02
N LEU A 426 -3.48 -13.12 18.16
CA LEU A 426 -2.75 -11.89 18.50
C LEU A 426 -1.90 -12.07 19.75
N ASP A 427 -0.76 -11.36 19.79
CA ASP A 427 0.13 -11.31 20.94
C ASP A 427 -0.49 -10.50 22.09
N ALA A 428 -0.50 -11.07 23.29
CA ALA A 428 -1.10 -10.44 24.47
C ALA A 428 -0.41 -9.12 24.87
N ALA A 429 0.93 -9.08 24.81
CA ALA A 429 1.68 -7.88 25.21
C ALA A 429 1.48 -6.74 24.20
N ALA A 430 1.45 -7.06 22.91
CA ALA A 430 1.12 -6.09 21.86
C ALA A 430 -0.31 -5.53 22.01
N VAL A 431 -1.29 -6.40 22.28
CA VAL A 431 -2.67 -5.98 22.52
C VAL A 431 -2.79 -5.11 23.77
N ASP A 432 -2.13 -5.47 24.87
CA ASP A 432 -2.14 -4.66 26.09
C ASP A 432 -1.55 -3.27 25.86
N ALA A 433 -0.44 -3.17 25.11
CA ALA A 433 0.16 -1.89 24.75
C ALA A 433 -0.76 -1.03 23.87
N VAL A 434 -1.44 -1.62 22.89
CA VAL A 434 -2.40 -0.93 22.01
C VAL A 434 -3.63 -0.46 22.80
N LEU A 435 -4.19 -1.30 23.68
CA LEU A 435 -5.33 -0.93 24.51
C LEU A 435 -4.97 0.20 25.48
N HIS A 436 -3.79 0.14 26.10
CA HIS A 436 -3.28 1.22 26.95
C HIS A 436 -3.13 2.53 26.16
N ALA A 437 -2.48 2.49 24.99
CA ALA A 437 -2.32 3.65 24.12
C ALA A 437 -3.66 4.22 23.62
N ALA A 438 -4.67 3.37 23.44
CA ALA A 438 -6.03 3.75 23.09
C ALA A 438 -6.87 4.29 24.27
N GLY A 439 -6.28 4.40 25.47
CA GLY A 439 -6.93 4.96 26.66
C GLY A 439 -7.83 3.97 27.40
N HIS A 440 -7.79 2.68 27.08
CA HIS A 440 -8.45 1.68 27.90
C HIS A 440 -7.74 1.60 29.22
N ARG A 441 -8.50 1.76 30.32
CA ARG A 441 -7.99 1.42 31.65
C ARG A 441 -7.55 -0.03 31.59
N ALA A 442 -6.29 -0.28 31.95
CA ALA A 442 -5.90 -1.61 32.37
C ALA A 442 -6.98 -2.07 33.37
N ALA A 443 -7.57 -3.26 33.18
CA ALA A 443 -7.91 -4.04 34.35
C ALA A 443 -6.60 -4.05 35.15
N GLY A 444 -6.56 -3.33 36.28
CA GLY A 444 -5.38 -2.60 36.74
C GLY A 444 -4.06 -3.38 36.67
N PRO A 445 -2.91 -2.69 36.62
CA PRO A 445 -1.62 -3.38 36.62
C PRO A 445 -1.61 -4.35 37.81
N ASN A 446 -1.56 -5.65 37.52
CA ASN A 446 -0.93 -6.55 38.46
C ASN A 446 0.55 -6.49 38.09
N PRO A 447 1.38 -5.69 38.78
CA PRO A 447 2.83 -5.68 38.56
C PRO A 447 3.48 -7.06 38.79
N ARG A 448 2.70 -8.08 39.20
CA ARG A 448 3.09 -9.48 39.26
C ARG A 448 2.72 -10.32 38.02
N ALA A 449 2.01 -9.81 37.02
CA ALA A 449 1.71 -10.57 35.80
C ALA A 449 2.87 -10.58 34.79
N ASN A 450 3.71 -9.53 34.79
CA ASN A 450 5.01 -9.55 34.10
C ASN A 450 6.14 -10.14 34.96
N ALA A 451 5.87 -10.43 36.24
CA ALA A 451 6.69 -11.37 36.99
C ALA A 451 6.14 -12.77 36.70
N ARG A 452 6.66 -13.44 35.66
CA ARG A 452 6.50 -14.90 35.56
C ARG A 452 6.83 -15.49 36.94
N PRO A 453 6.07 -16.49 37.44
CA PRO A 453 6.17 -16.97 38.81
C PRO A 453 7.64 -17.07 39.26
N GLY A 454 8.03 -16.34 40.31
CA GLY A 454 9.39 -16.39 40.86
C GLY A 454 10.43 -15.53 40.14
N GLY A 455 10.03 -14.58 39.29
CA GLY A 455 10.97 -13.72 38.56
C GLY A 455 11.73 -14.46 37.45
N LEU A 456 11.10 -15.49 36.88
CA LEU A 456 11.68 -16.31 35.83
C LEU A 456 11.68 -15.57 34.48
N THR A 457 12.78 -15.69 33.76
CA THR A 457 12.88 -15.29 32.36
C THR A 457 12.08 -16.25 31.46
N PRO A 458 11.76 -15.89 30.20
CA PRO A 458 11.06 -16.81 29.30
C PRO A 458 11.82 -18.15 29.16
N ARG A 459 13.15 -18.07 29.11
CA ARG A 459 14.04 -19.21 28.99
C ARG A 459 14.02 -20.13 30.22
N GLU A 460 13.94 -19.56 31.42
CA GLU A 460 13.86 -20.36 32.64
C GLU A 460 12.49 -21.03 32.79
N VAL A 461 11.42 -20.45 32.23
CA VAL A 461 10.11 -21.12 32.17
C VAL A 461 10.13 -22.31 31.21
N GLU A 462 10.73 -22.18 30.02
CA GLU A 462 10.92 -23.32 29.10
C GLU A 462 11.67 -24.48 29.78
N VAL A 463 12.77 -24.15 30.49
CA VAL A 463 13.57 -25.11 31.26
C VAL A 463 12.74 -25.75 32.38
N LEU A 464 11.96 -24.96 33.12
CA LEU A 464 11.10 -25.45 34.20
C LEU A 464 10.03 -26.42 33.68
N CYS A 465 9.41 -26.12 32.53
CA CYS A 465 8.42 -27.01 31.91
C CYS A 465 9.03 -28.34 31.47
N LEU A 466 10.24 -28.31 30.89
CA LEU A 466 10.95 -29.53 30.50
C LEU A 466 11.37 -30.37 31.71
N VAL A 467 11.84 -29.74 32.79
CA VAL A 467 12.13 -30.40 34.07
C VAL A 467 10.87 -31.05 34.66
N ALA A 468 9.74 -30.35 34.64
CA ALA A 468 8.46 -30.85 35.13
C ALA A 468 7.97 -32.08 34.34
N ARG A 469 8.17 -32.07 33.02
CA ARG A 469 7.88 -33.22 32.12
C ARG A 469 8.90 -34.35 32.22
N GLY A 470 10.02 -34.13 32.90
CA GLY A 470 11.01 -35.15 33.20
C GLY A 470 12.18 -35.29 32.28
N ALA A 471 12.44 -34.28 31.46
CA ALA A 471 13.65 -34.20 30.67
C ALA A 471 14.89 -34.13 31.58
N SER A 472 15.90 -34.93 31.24
CA SER A 472 17.27 -34.81 31.73
C SER A 472 17.97 -33.57 31.18
N ASN A 473 19.10 -33.16 31.78
CA ASN A 473 19.88 -32.01 31.28
C ASN A 473 20.30 -32.16 29.82
N LYS A 474 20.58 -33.39 29.37
CA LYS A 474 20.91 -33.71 27.98
C LYS A 474 19.71 -33.49 27.04
N GLU A 475 18.53 -33.91 27.45
CA GLU A 475 17.29 -33.72 26.67
C GLU A 475 16.87 -32.24 26.64
N ILE A 476 17.03 -31.52 27.76
CA ILE A 476 16.81 -30.07 27.81
C ILE A 476 17.78 -29.34 26.88
N ALA A 477 19.05 -29.73 26.88
CA ALA A 477 20.07 -29.16 26.01
C ALA A 477 19.75 -29.36 24.52
N ALA A 478 19.30 -30.57 24.16
CA ALA A 478 18.86 -30.88 22.79
C ALA A 478 17.60 -30.09 22.40
N ALA A 479 16.59 -30.05 23.27
CA ALA A 479 15.33 -29.35 23.00
C ALA A 479 15.50 -27.83 22.87
N LEU A 480 16.45 -27.26 23.60
CA LEU A 480 16.70 -25.82 23.63
C LEU A 480 17.87 -25.38 22.74
N VAL A 481 18.55 -26.30 22.06
CA VAL A 481 19.73 -26.05 21.21
C VAL A 481 20.84 -25.30 21.98
N ILE A 482 21.22 -25.84 23.15
CA ILE A 482 22.28 -25.30 24.01
C ILE A 482 23.21 -26.42 24.50
N SER A 483 24.36 -26.05 25.10
CA SER A 483 25.24 -27.06 25.73
C SER A 483 24.60 -27.66 26.98
N GLU A 484 24.92 -28.92 27.30
CA GLU A 484 24.45 -29.58 28.53
C GLU A 484 24.86 -28.81 29.80
N LYS A 485 26.05 -28.20 29.80
CA LYS A 485 26.52 -27.33 30.87
C LYS A 485 25.62 -26.10 31.03
N THR A 486 25.20 -25.48 29.92
CA THR A 486 24.28 -24.33 29.93
C THR A 486 22.89 -24.74 30.42
N ALA A 487 22.38 -25.90 29.99
CA ALA A 487 21.11 -26.44 30.46
C ALA A 487 21.14 -26.67 31.99
N ARG A 488 22.20 -27.30 32.51
CA ARG A 488 22.38 -27.49 33.96
C ARG A 488 22.39 -26.16 34.71
N ASN A 489 23.13 -25.15 34.24
CA ASN A 489 23.16 -23.83 34.86
C ASN A 489 21.77 -23.17 34.86
N HIS A 490 20.98 -23.34 33.81
CA HIS A 490 19.60 -22.84 33.79
C HIS A 490 18.72 -23.58 34.80
N VAL A 491 18.83 -24.89 34.94
CA VAL A 491 18.09 -25.67 35.94
C VAL A 491 18.43 -25.18 37.35
N GLU A 492 19.71 -25.04 37.68
CA GLU A 492 20.19 -24.57 38.98
C GLU A 492 19.69 -23.14 39.30
N ARG A 493 19.81 -22.21 38.34
CA ARG A 493 19.31 -20.84 38.51
C ARG A 493 17.79 -20.78 38.65
N THR A 494 17.08 -21.60 37.89
CA THR A 494 15.61 -21.70 37.98
C THR A 494 15.21 -22.20 39.36
N TYR A 495 15.87 -23.24 39.87
CA TYR A 495 15.63 -23.81 41.21
C TYR A 495 15.88 -22.79 42.31
N ALA A 496 17.00 -22.07 42.23
CA ALA A 496 17.34 -21.01 43.17
C ALA A 496 16.30 -19.88 43.19
N LYS A 497 15.81 -19.46 42.01
CA LYS A 497 14.80 -18.39 41.88
C LYS A 497 13.43 -18.78 42.45
N ILE A 498 13.02 -20.04 42.27
CA ILE A 498 11.72 -20.53 42.78
C ILE A 498 11.81 -21.13 44.19
N GLY A 499 13.00 -21.14 44.80
CA GLY A 499 13.22 -21.60 46.18
C GLY A 499 13.06 -23.11 46.37
N VAL A 500 13.42 -23.92 45.38
CA VAL A 500 13.36 -25.40 45.46
C VAL A 500 14.73 -26.02 45.24
N SER A 501 14.94 -27.22 45.75
CA SER A 501 16.21 -27.95 45.66
C SER A 501 16.12 -29.25 44.84
N ASN A 502 14.94 -29.64 44.40
CA ASN A 502 14.72 -30.89 43.68
C ASN A 502 13.61 -30.78 42.63
N ARG A 503 13.59 -31.76 41.72
CA ARG A 503 12.65 -31.84 40.60
C ARG A 503 11.19 -31.90 41.04
N ILE A 504 10.88 -32.57 42.15
CA ILE A 504 9.50 -32.66 42.66
C ILE A 504 9.00 -31.27 43.06
N GLY A 505 9.82 -30.50 43.78
CA GLY A 505 9.52 -29.10 44.12
C GLY A 505 9.32 -28.22 42.89
N ALA A 506 10.19 -28.35 41.89
CA ALA A 506 10.07 -27.61 40.63
C ALA A 506 8.80 -27.98 39.83
N SER A 507 8.43 -29.26 39.82
CA SER A 507 7.22 -29.76 39.12
C SER A 507 5.93 -29.29 39.82
N MET A 508 5.90 -29.35 41.16
CA MET A 508 4.79 -28.83 41.96
C MET A 508 4.63 -27.33 41.82
N TYR A 509 5.75 -26.60 41.71
CA TYR A 509 5.74 -25.16 41.42
C TYR A 509 5.12 -24.89 40.04
N ALA A 510 5.56 -25.62 39.01
CA ALA A 510 5.04 -25.48 37.65
C ALA A 510 3.53 -25.78 37.58
N LEU A 511 3.05 -26.82 38.26
CA LEU A 511 1.62 -27.17 38.35
C LEU A 511 0.81 -26.09 39.07
N ARG A 512 1.27 -25.64 40.24
CA ARG A 512 0.60 -24.60 41.05
C ARG A 512 0.44 -23.29 40.29
N HIS A 513 1.35 -23.01 39.38
CA HIS A 513 1.38 -21.78 38.59
C HIS A 513 0.89 -21.96 37.15
N GLY A 514 0.29 -23.10 36.80
CA GLY A 514 -0.31 -23.32 35.49
C GLY A 514 0.68 -23.33 34.32
N LEU A 515 1.96 -23.61 34.59
CA LEU A 515 3.02 -23.66 33.56
C LEU A 515 3.05 -24.99 32.80
N VAL A 516 2.47 -26.03 33.40
CA VAL A 516 2.24 -27.33 32.79
C VAL A 516 0.82 -27.77 33.10
N SER A 517 0.10 -28.30 32.11
CA SER A 517 -1.20 -28.94 32.29
C SER A 517 -0.99 -30.25 33.05
N ALA A 518 -1.86 -30.53 34.03
CA ALA A 518 -1.89 -31.77 34.81
C ALA A 518 -2.08 -33.00 33.93
#